data_AF-A0A973WNC9-F1
#
_entry.id   AF-A0A973WNC9-F1
#
_cell.length_a   1.000
_cell.length_b   1.000
_cell.length_c   1.000
_cell.angle_alpha   90.00
_cell.angle_beta   90.00
_cell.angle_gamma   90.00
#
_symmetry.space_group_name_H-M   'P 1'
#
loop_
_entity.id
_entity.type
_entity.pdbx_description
1 polymer ?
#
loop_
_entity_poly.entity_id
_entity_poly.type
_entity_poly.pdbx_seq_one_letter_code
_entity_poly.pdbx_strand_id
1 'polypeptide(L)' 'MKAVWVYVNTSAQVGDVDHLEIFASEEAANNWLAEHDPEGVAFRYEVKE' A
#
# COMPACT_ATOMS: atom_id res chain seq x y z
N MET A 1 -15.52 -10.71 -4.18
CA MET A 1 -14.94 -9.37 -4.42
C MET A 1 -13.48 -9.41 -4.02
N LYS A 2 -12.55 -9.17 -4.94
CA LYS A 2 -11.11 -9.15 -4.65
C LYS A 2 -10.71 -7.70 -4.40
N ALA A 3 -10.09 -7.44 -3.26
CA ALA A 3 -9.60 -6.13 -2.89
C ALA A 3 -8.11 -6.22 -2.62
N VAL A 4 -7.43 -5.08 -2.77
CA VAL A 4 -6.03 -4.89 -2.42
C VAL A 4 -5.90 -3.64 -1.56
N TRP A 5 -4.84 -3.57 -0.78
CA TRP A 5 -4.48 -2.37 -0.02
C TRP A 5 -3.29 -1.74 -0.70
N VAL A 6 -3.37 -0.45 -1.00
CA VAL A 6 -2.33 0.28 -1.72
C VAL A 6 -1.82 1.39 -0.83
N TYR A 7 -0.51 1.35 -0.56
CA TYR A 7 0.23 2.43 0.04
C TYR A 7 0.90 3.26 -1.06
N VAL A 8 0.94 4.59 -0.87
CA VAL A 8 1.60 5.50 -1.80
C VAL A 8 2.68 6.24 -1.04
N ASN A 9 3.93 6.00 -1.42
CA ASN A 9 5.06 6.73 -0.87
C ASN A 9 5.16 8.09 -1.53
N THR A 10 4.70 9.14 -0.84
CA THR A 10 4.72 10.51 -1.36
C THR A 10 6.12 11.11 -1.52
N SER A 11 7.15 10.45 -0.99
CA SER A 11 8.55 10.85 -1.14
C SER A 11 9.21 10.29 -2.42
N ALA A 12 8.59 9.29 -3.06
CA ALA A 12 9.09 8.69 -4.29
C ALA A 12 8.43 9.31 -5.53
N GLN A 13 9.14 9.30 -6.67
CA GLN A 13 8.60 9.78 -7.93
C GLN A 13 7.62 8.76 -8.53
N VAL A 14 6.63 9.24 -9.28
CA VAL A 14 5.69 8.35 -9.98
C VAL A 14 6.46 7.48 -10.98
N GLY A 15 6.39 6.16 -10.76
CA GLY A 15 7.09 5.17 -11.59
C GLY A 15 8.32 4.55 -10.92
N ASP A 16 8.77 5.07 -9.78
CA ASP A 16 9.73 4.37 -8.93
C ASP A 16 9.11 3.09 -8.35
N VAL A 17 9.97 2.08 -8.15
CA VAL A 17 9.53 0.80 -7.57
C VAL A 17 9.00 0.98 -6.15
N ASP A 18 9.57 1.92 -5.40
CA ASP A 18 9.19 2.27 -4.02
C ASP A 18 8.06 3.31 -3.93
N HIS A 19 7.41 3.66 -5.05
CA HIS A 19 6.30 4.62 -5.05
C HIS A 19 4.98 3.96 -4.61
N LEU A 20 4.82 2.66 -4.85
CA LEU A 20 3.58 1.95 -4.59
C LEU A 20 3.82 0.56 -4.01
N GLU A 21 3.35 0.36 -2.77
CA GLU A 21 3.29 -0.96 -2.16
C GLU A 21 1.86 -1.48 -2.20
N ILE A 22 1.71 -2.71 -2.72
CA ILE A 22 0.40 -3.36 -2.89
C ILE A 22 0.35 -4.61 -2.01
N PHE A 23 -0.67 -4.67 -1.16
CA PHE A 23 -0.87 -5.75 -0.21
C PHE A 23 -2.16 -6.51 -0.50
N ALA A 24 -2.14 -7.81 -0.23
CA ALA A 24 -3.29 -8.69 -0.41
C ALA A 24 -4.34 -8.57 0.72
N SER A 25 -3.97 -8.00 1.86
CA SER A 25 -4.83 -7.84 3.04
C SER A 25 -4.44 -6.59 3.84
N GLU A 26 -5.39 -6.09 4.64
CA GLU A 26 -5.19 -4.97 5.56
C GLU A 26 -4.10 -5.27 6.60
N GLU A 27 -4.11 -6.47 7.17
CA GLU A 27 -3.09 -6.88 8.16
C GLU A 27 -1.68 -6.88 7.57
N ALA A 28 -1.52 -7.32 6.31
CA ALA A 28 -0.22 -7.28 5.65
C ALA A 28 0.27 -5.84 5.45
N ALA A 29 -0.64 -4.93 5.07
CA ALA A 29 -0.33 -3.52 4.93
C ALA A 29 0.06 -2.89 6.28
N ASN A 30 -0.73 -3.11 7.33
CA ASN A 30 -0.48 -2.55 8.66
C ASN A 30 0.82 -3.04 9.27
N ASN A 31 1.13 -4.34 9.14
CA ASN A 31 2.40 -4.89 9.63
C ASN A 31 3.59 -4.27 8.90
N TRP A 32 3.51 -4.13 7.58
CA TRP A 32 4.57 -3.49 6.80
C TRP A 32 4.74 -2.00 7.17
N LEU A 33 3.63 -1.26 7.32
CA LEU A 33 3.66 0.16 7.71
C LEU A 33 4.25 0.36 9.10
N ALA A 34 3.96 -0.52 10.06
CA ALA A 34 4.54 -0.41 11.41
C ALA A 34 6.08 -0.46 11.41
N GLU A 35 6.69 -1.12 10.43
CA GLU A 35 8.15 -1.24 10.30
C GLU A 35 8.76 -0.19 9.36
N HIS A 36 8.05 0.20 8.29
CA HIS A 36 8.61 1.04 7.21
C HIS A 36 8.16 2.50 7.28
N ASP A 37 6.90 2.75 7.60
CA ASP A 37 6.31 4.10 7.64
C ASP A 37 5.16 4.14 8.65
N PRO A 38 5.44 4.32 9.95
CA PRO A 38 4.44 4.18 11.01
C PRO A 38 3.29 5.20 10.93
N GLU A 39 3.52 6.32 10.24
CA GLU A 39 2.51 7.35 9.97
C GLU A 39 1.78 7.13 8.64
N GLY A 40 2.25 6.19 7.83
CA GLY A 40 1.71 5.84 6.53
C GLY A 40 0.37 5.14 6.64
N VAL A 41 -0.44 5.26 5.58
CA VAL A 41 -1.77 4.65 5.51
C VAL A 41 -1.93 3.97 4.15
N ALA A 42 -2.34 2.70 4.18
CA ALA A 42 -2.74 1.97 2.99
C ALA A 42 -4.25 2.02 2.80
N PHE A 43 -4.69 2.28 1.57
CA PHE A 43 -6.11 2.42 1.25
C PHE A 43 -6.62 1.18 0.53
N ARG A 44 -7.86 0.76 0.85
CA ARG A 44 -8.52 -0.39 0.21
C ARG A 44 -9.04 -0.01 -1.18
N TYR A 45 -8.65 -0.78 -2.18
CA TYR A 45 -9.14 -0.69 -3.56
C TYR A 45 -9.76 -2.00 -4.01
N GLU A 46 -10.84 -1.90 -4.77
CA GLU A 46 -11.44 -3.05 -5.44
C GLU A 46 -10.71 -3.33 -6.76
N VAL A 47 -10.38 -4.61 -6.99
CA VAL A 47 -9.79 -5.05 -8.26
C VAL A 47 -10.89 -5.05 -9.31
N LYS A 48 -10.66 -4.30 -10.40
CA LYS A 48 -11.52 -4.26 -11.58
C LYS A 48 -11.02 -5.25 -12.62
N GLU A 49 -11.95 -5.88 -13.34
CA GLU A 49 -11.69 -6.82 -14.45
C GLU A 49 -11.68 -6.10 -15.81
#